data_AF-A0A7C2VX53-F1
#
_entry.id   AF-A0A7C2VX53-F1
#
_cell.length_a   1.000
_cell.length_b   1.000
_cell.length_c   1.000
_cell.angle_alpha   90.00
_cell.angle_beta   90.00
_cell.angle_gamma   90.00
#
_symmetry.space_group_name_H-M   'P 1'
#
loop_
_entity.id
_entity.type
_entity.pdbx_description
1 polymer ?
#
loop_
_entity_poly.entity_id
_entity_poly.type
_entity_poly.pdbx_seq_one_letter_code
_entity_poly.pdbx_strand_id
1 'polypeptide(L)'
;MNNYSRAAFINMGIGDIERYKTSVGKIAEGNGWQFEELEGSWRLIGNFLSGEWDEDDFLIVRRGQKVVDVYNEEIMRAEKACFPSEDLVSSPSDILSQR
;
A
#
# COMPACT_ATOMS: atom_id res chain seq x y z
N MET A 1 -20.16 15.15 -13.72
CA MET A 1 -19.23 14.07 -13.33
C MET A 1 -19.32 13.93 -11.83
N ASN A 2 -20.12 12.98 -11.33
CA ASN A 2 -20.22 12.69 -9.89
C ASN A 2 -20.41 11.18 -9.78
N ASN A 3 -19.29 10.45 -9.83
CA ASN A 3 -19.30 8.98 -9.81
C ASN A 3 -19.28 8.41 -8.38
N TYR A 4 -19.15 9.29 -7.39
CA TYR A 4 -19.19 8.92 -5.98
C TYR A 4 -20.57 9.25 -5.43
N SER A 5 -21.17 8.27 -4.77
CA SER A 5 -22.51 8.35 -4.19
C SER A 5 -22.54 7.83 -2.75
N ARG A 6 -21.39 7.45 -2.19
CA ARG A 6 -21.28 6.75 -0.91
C ARG A 6 -20.05 7.19 -0.12
N ALA A 7 -20.24 7.35 1.19
CA ALA A 7 -19.17 7.44 2.18
C ALA A 7 -19.25 6.22 3.10
N ALA A 8 -18.17 5.43 3.15
CA ALA A 8 -18.09 4.24 4.00
C ALA A 8 -17.18 4.48 5.21
N PHE A 9 -17.64 4.08 6.40
CA PHE A 9 -16.82 3.98 7.60
C PHE A 9 -16.47 2.51 7.85
N ILE A 10 -15.19 2.17 7.89
CA ILE A 10 -14.73 0.80 8.19
C ILE A 10 -14.48 0.69 9.69
N ASN A 11 -15.33 -0.09 10.36
CA ASN A 11 -15.25 -0.31 11.79
C ASN A 11 -14.27 -1.45 12.10
N MET A 12 -13.06 -1.07 12.53
CA MET A 12 -12.03 -2.02 12.97
C MET A 12 -12.17 -2.42 14.46
N GLY A 13 -13.15 -1.90 15.20
CA GLY A 13 -13.32 -2.17 16.63
C GLY A 13 -12.27 -1.52 17.54
N ILE A 14 -11.47 -0.57 17.02
CA ILE A 14 -10.40 0.13 17.76
C ILE A 14 -10.50 1.64 17.56
N GLY A 15 -10.10 2.41 18.59
CA GLY A 15 -10.12 3.86 18.58
C GLY A 15 -11.46 4.48 18.98
N ASP A 16 -11.63 5.76 18.71
CA ASP A 16 -12.87 6.51 18.99
C ASP A 16 -13.89 6.34 17.86
N ILE A 17 -14.52 5.16 17.83
CA ILE A 17 -15.43 4.71 16.77
C ILE A 17 -16.53 5.74 16.51
N GLU A 18 -17.18 6.23 17.57
CA GLU A 18 -18.32 7.13 17.44
C GLU A 18 -17.94 8.47 16.80
N ARG A 19 -16.78 9.02 17.19
CA ARG A 19 -16.25 10.26 16.60
C ARG A 19 -15.98 10.09 15.11
N TYR A 20 -15.35 8.99 14.70
CA TYR A 20 -15.03 8.76 13.29
C TYR A 20 -16.28 8.45 12.47
N LYS A 21 -17.19 7.62 12.98
CA LYS A 21 -18.49 7.32 12.38
C LYS A 21 -19.30 8.59 12.13
N THR A 22 -19.43 9.44 13.16
CA THR A 22 -20.09 10.76 13.04
C THR A 22 -19.42 11.63 11.98
N SER A 23 -18.09 11.61 11.90
CA SER A 23 -17.34 12.42 10.93
C SER A 23 -17.63 12.00 9.49
N VAL A 24 -17.67 10.68 9.22
CA VAL A 24 -18.03 10.13 7.90
C VAL A 24 -19.50 10.42 7.57
N GLY A 25 -20.41 10.34 8.55
CA GLY A 25 -21.82 10.70 8.38
C GLY A 25 -21.99 12.15 7.92
N LYS A 26 -21.27 13.10 8.53
CA LYS A 26 -21.28 14.52 8.12
C LYS A 26 -20.75 14.73 6.70
N ILE A 27 -19.72 13.97 6.30
CA ILE A 27 -19.19 13.99 4.93
C ILE A 27 -20.27 13.48 3.96
N ALA A 28 -20.97 12.40 4.32
CA ALA A 28 -22.03 11.83 3.51
C ALA A 28 -23.16 12.85 3.29
N GLU A 29 -23.64 13.45 4.38
CA GLU A 29 -24.69 14.48 4.36
C GLU A 29 -24.29 15.70 3.52
N GLY A 30 -23.09 16.23 3.74
CA GLY A 30 -22.58 17.41 3.02
C GLY A 30 -22.43 17.20 1.51
N ASN A 31 -22.29 15.95 1.06
CA ASN A 31 -22.17 15.60 -0.36
C ASN A 31 -23.44 14.97 -0.95
N GLY A 32 -24.50 14.79 -0.16
CA GLY A 32 -25.69 14.03 -0.57
C GLY A 32 -25.39 12.56 -0.88
N TRP A 33 -24.37 11.99 -0.24
CA TRP A 33 -23.96 10.59 -0.39
C TRP A 33 -24.64 9.69 0.64
N GLN A 34 -24.77 8.41 0.32
CA GLN A 34 -25.20 7.38 1.26
C GLN A 34 -24.09 7.11 2.29
N PHE A 35 -24.46 7.07 3.57
CA PHE A 35 -23.58 6.59 4.63
C PHE A 35 -23.69 5.07 4.74
N GLU A 36 -22.55 4.39 4.82
CA GLU A 36 -22.46 2.95 5.05
C GLU A 36 -21.42 2.66 6.13
N GLU A 37 -21.71 1.73 7.04
CA GLU A 37 -20.74 1.17 7.97
C GLU A 37 -20.37 -0.24 7.52
N LEU A 38 -19.07 -0.49 7.36
CA LEU A 38 -18.51 -1.78 6.96
C LEU A 38 -17.76 -2.38 8.13
N GLU A 39 -17.97 -3.67 8.38
CA GLU A 39 -17.15 -4.41 9.34
C GLU A 39 -15.75 -4.62 8.77
N GLY A 40 -14.73 -4.18 9.51
CA GLY A 40 -13.33 -4.35 9.14
C GLY A 40 -12.80 -5.74 9.45
N SER A 41 -11.81 -6.19 8.68
CA SER A 41 -11.13 -7.47 8.92
C SER A 41 -9.69 -7.26 9.38
N TRP A 42 -9.32 -7.95 10.46
CA TRP A 42 -7.94 -7.97 11.00
C TRP A 42 -7.01 -8.96 10.29
N ARG A 43 -7.53 -9.73 9.32
CA ARG A 43 -6.83 -10.87 8.69
C ARG A 43 -5.46 -10.48 8.13
N LEU A 44 -5.39 -9.45 7.30
CA LEU A 44 -4.13 -9.03 6.68
C LEU A 44 -3.09 -8.58 7.72
N ILE A 45 -3.50 -7.88 8.78
CA ILE A 45 -2.60 -7.44 9.85
C ILE A 45 -2.09 -8.66 10.63
N GLY A 46 -2.97 -9.61 10.97
CA GLY A 46 -2.61 -10.84 11.65
C GLY A 46 -1.63 -11.69 10.82
N ASN A 47 -1.91 -11.88 9.53
CA ASN A 47 -1.08 -12.63 8.60
C ASN A 47 0.29 -11.97 8.41
N PHE A 48 0.33 -10.63 8.32
CA PHE A 48 1.57 -9.87 8.22
C PHE A 48 2.49 -10.12 9.42
N LEU A 49 1.94 -10.06 10.64
CA LEU A 49 2.71 -10.22 11.88
C LEU A 49 3.12 -11.67 12.18
N SER A 50 2.31 -12.65 11.75
CA SER A 50 2.58 -14.08 11.96
C SER A 50 3.51 -14.68 10.91
N GLY A 51 3.78 -13.98 9.81
CA GLY A 51 4.59 -14.49 8.70
C GLY A 51 3.81 -15.35 7.70
N GLU A 52 2.48 -15.40 7.81
CA GLU A 52 1.60 -16.12 6.89
C GLU A 52 1.31 -15.28 5.63
N TRP A 53 2.38 -15.02 4.86
CA TRP A 53 2.32 -14.16 3.66
C TRP A 53 1.90 -14.96 2.42
N ASP A 54 0.59 -15.12 2.23
CA ASP A 54 0.01 -15.66 1.00
C ASP A 54 0.29 -14.72 -0.20
N GLU A 55 0.67 -15.27 -1.36
CA GLU A 55 0.99 -14.49 -2.57
C GLU A 55 -0.23 -13.76 -3.16
N ASP A 56 -1.45 -14.21 -2.88
CA ASP A 56 -2.69 -13.56 -3.33
C ASP A 56 -2.99 -12.28 -2.52
N ASP A 57 -2.49 -12.20 -1.28
CA ASP A 57 -2.75 -11.10 -0.35
C ASP A 57 -1.55 -10.16 -0.16
N PHE A 58 -0.33 -10.64 -0.45
CA PHE A 58 0.91 -9.93 -0.18
C PHE A 58 1.85 -9.91 -1.38
N LEU A 59 2.36 -8.72 -1.70
CA LEU A 59 3.47 -8.58 -2.63
C LEU A 59 4.80 -8.96 -1.96
N ILE A 60 5.31 -10.16 -2.23
CA ILE A 60 6.58 -10.63 -1.69
C ILE A 60 7.74 -10.17 -2.58
N VAL A 61 8.58 -9.28 -2.04
CA VAL A 61 9.81 -8.81 -2.71
C VAL A 61 11.01 -9.53 -2.13
N ARG A 62 11.58 -10.47 -2.89
CA ARG A 62 12.79 -11.18 -2.49
C ARG A 62 14.03 -10.31 -2.70
N ARG A 63 15.14 -10.72 -2.07
CA ARG A 63 16.45 -10.07 -2.28
C ARG A 63 16.76 -10.00 -3.79
N GLY A 64 17.18 -8.83 -4.23
CA GLY A 64 17.51 -8.59 -5.64
C GLY A 64 16.29 -8.35 -6.54
N GLN A 65 15.10 -8.18 -5.96
CA GLN A 65 13.92 -7.68 -6.66
C GLN A 65 13.62 -6.23 -6.29
N LYS A 66 12.80 -5.57 -7.11
CA LYS A 66 12.22 -4.25 -6.90
C LYS A 66 10.72 -4.28 -7.22
N VAL A 67 9.97 -3.36 -6.64
CA VAL A 67 8.57 -3.12 -7.01
C VAL A 67 8.51 -2.31 -8.29
N VAL A 68 7.62 -2.68 -9.21
CA VAL A 68 7.30 -1.92 -10.42
C VAL A 68 5.79 -1.78 -10.55
N ASP A 69 5.35 -0.65 -11.08
CA ASP A 69 3.95 -0.41 -11.42
C ASP A 69 3.59 -1.16 -12.72
N VAL A 70 2.41 -1.79 -12.75
CA VAL A 70 1.90 -2.49 -13.91
C VAL A 70 0.46 -2.07 -14.18
N TYR A 71 0.18 -1.69 -15.41
CA TYR A 71 -1.14 -1.16 -15.80
C TYR A 71 -2.09 -2.29 -16.26
N ASN A 72 -2.23 -3.32 -15.42
CA ASN A 72 -3.13 -4.45 -15.60
C ASN A 72 -3.83 -4.79 -14.26
N GLU A 73 -4.47 -5.95 -14.17
CA GLU A 73 -5.17 -6.39 -12.96
C GLU A 73 -4.24 -6.59 -11.74
N GLU A 74 -2.94 -6.81 -11.95
CA GLU A 74 -1.96 -6.96 -10.85
C GLU A 74 -1.65 -5.63 -10.15
N ILE A 75 -1.81 -4.48 -10.84
CA ILE A 75 -1.50 -3.10 -10.38
C ILE A 75 0.01 -2.86 -10.12
N MET A 76 0.68 -3.78 -9.42
CA MET A 76 2.10 -3.75 -9.07
C MET A 76 2.65 -5.17 -9.02
N ARG A 77 3.95 -5.33 -9.25
CA ARG A 77 4.61 -6.63 -9.08
C ARG A 77 6.07 -6.52 -8.66
N ALA A 78 6.64 -7.64 -8.21
CA ALA A 78 8.04 -7.77 -7.85
C ALA A 78 8.83 -8.32 -9.04
N GLU A 79 9.80 -7.54 -9.53
CA GLU A 79 10.65 -7.95 -10.66
C GLU A 79 12.12 -7.91 -10.28
N LYS A 80 12.95 -8.64 -11.01
CA LYS A 80 14.40 -8.62 -10.81
C LYS A 80 14.92 -7.19 -10.94
N ALA A 81 15.59 -6.71 -9.90
CA ALA A 81 16.30 -5.45 -9.95
C ALA A 81 17.49 -5.61 -10.91
N CYS A 82 17.49 -4.84 -12.00
CA CYS A 82 18.69 -4.64 -12.78
C CYS A 82 19.53 -3.61 -12.01
N PHE A 83 20.47 -4.09 -11.21
CA PHE A 83 21.56 -3.24 -10.74
C PHE A 83 22.51 -3.08 -11.94
N PRO A 84 22.94 -1.85 -12.29
CA PRO A 84 24.11 -1.74 -13.17
C PRO A 84 25.23 -2.58 -12.56
N SER A 85 25.94 -3.37 -13.37
CA SER A 85 27.07 -4.14 -12.87
C SER A 85 28.04 -3.19 -12.16
N GLU A 86 28.61 -3.65 -11.06
CA GLU A 86 29.62 -2.94 -10.26
C GLU A 86 30.79 -2.42 -11.11
N ASP A 87 30.94 -2.91 -12.34
CA ASP A 87 31.89 -2.46 -13.35
C ASP A 87 31.67 -1.00 -13.85
N LEU A 88 30.52 -0.38 -13.57
CA LEU A 88 30.24 1.03 -13.91
C LEU A 88 30.30 1.99 -12.72
N VAL A 89 30.55 1.49 -11.52
CA VAL A 89 30.89 2.35 -10.38
C VAL A 89 32.41 2.49 -10.40
N SER A 90 32.90 3.61 -10.91
CA SER A 90 34.34 3.95 -10.83
C SER A 90 34.85 3.64 -9.43
N SER A 91 35.87 2.81 -9.36
CA SER A 91 36.46 2.33 -8.11
C SER A 91 36.75 3.53 -7.20
N PRO A 92 36.54 3.45 -5.87
CA PRO A 92 36.92 4.53 -4.95
C PRO A 92 38.40 4.96 -5.07
N SER A 93 39.25 4.13 -5.68
CA SER A 93 40.63 4.46 -6.03
C SER A 93 40.77 5.51 -7.14
N ASP A 94 39.77 5.68 -8.02
CA ASP A 94 39.82 6.66 -9.12
C ASP A 94 39.60 8.10 -8.64
N ILE A 95 38.94 8.27 -7.48
CA ILE A 95 38.66 9.59 -6.87
C ILE A 95 39.94 10.20 -6.26
N LEU A 96 40.92 9.38 -5.87
CA LEU A 96 42.15 9.83 -5.21
C LEU A 96 43.30 10.17 -6.17
N SER A 97 43.13 9.97 -7.49
CA SER A 97 44.15 10.33 -8.49
C SER A 97 43.95 11.72 -9.14
N GLN A 98 42.95 12.50 -8.72
CA GLN A 98 42.74 13.88 -9.17
C GLN A 98 43.13 14.94 -8.13
N ARG A 99 44.15 14.68 -7.31
CA ARG A 99 44.80 15.70 -6.48
C ARG A 99 46.27 15.83 -6.81
#